data_AF-A0A2D9IQ59-F1
#
_entry.id   AF-A0A2D9IQ59-F1
#
_cell.length_a   1.000
_cell.length_b   1.000
_cell.length_c   1.000
_cell.angle_alpha   90.00
_cell.angle_beta   90.00
_cell.angle_gamma   90.00
#
_symmetry.space_group_name_H-M   'P 1'
#
loop_
_entity.id
_entity.type
_entity.pdbx_description
1 polymer ?
#
loop_
_entity_poly.entity_id
_entity_poly.type
_entity_poly.pdbx_seq_one_letter_code
_entity_poly.pdbx_strand_id
1 'polypeptide(L)'
;MENIEEKVLELVRKQTGIDPKQITPNRKFEDLNLDSVAIVELVFSLEETFDISIPFEGLDESEIKKHFYNVSSLADHIKDLLQKNA
;
A
#
# COMPACT_ATOMS: atom_id res chain seq x y z
N MET A 1 0.83 -8.19 -17.00
CA MET A 1 0.37 -7.05 -16.20
C MET A 1 0.79 -7.36 -14.79
N GLU A 2 1.83 -6.71 -14.30
CA GLU A 2 2.14 -6.79 -12.86
C GLU A 2 0.96 -6.16 -12.13
N ASN A 3 0.16 -6.97 -11.43
CA ASN A 3 -0.94 -6.46 -10.65
C ASN A 3 -0.35 -5.83 -9.39
N ILE A 4 -0.34 -4.51 -9.38
CA ILE A 4 0.02 -3.71 -8.19
C ILE A 4 -0.76 -4.21 -6.97
N GLU A 5 -2.04 -4.52 -7.15
CA GLU A 5 -2.89 -5.11 -6.12
C GLU A 5 -2.33 -6.42 -5.55
N GLU A 6 -1.83 -7.34 -6.40
CA GLU A 6 -1.23 -8.60 -5.91
C GLU A 6 0.04 -8.34 -5.09
N LYS A 7 0.85 -7.35 -5.47
CA LYS A 7 2.04 -6.96 -4.70
C LYS A 7 1.67 -6.35 -3.35
N VAL A 8 0.68 -5.45 -3.33
CA VAL A 8 0.17 -4.87 -2.08
C VAL A 8 -0.38 -5.96 -1.18
N LEU A 9 -1.18 -6.89 -1.71
CA LEU A 9 -1.75 -8.01 -0.97
C LEU A 9 -0.67 -8.94 -0.38
N GLU A 10 0.39 -9.25 -1.13
CA GLU A 10 1.49 -10.07 -0.63
C GLU A 10 2.26 -9.38 0.51
N LEU A 11 2.48 -8.06 0.43
CA LEU A 11 3.14 -7.30 1.49
C LEU A 11 2.25 -7.19 2.74
N VAL A 12 0.96 -6.95 2.56
CA VAL A 12 -0.02 -6.95 3.65
C VAL A 12 -0.06 -8.32 4.33
N ARG A 13 -0.05 -9.42 3.57
CA ARG A 13 0.05 -10.78 4.12
C ARG A 13 1.31 -10.95 4.96
N LYS A 14 2.46 -10.43 4.52
CA LYS A 14 3.72 -10.54 5.28
C LYS A 14 3.64 -9.82 6.63
N GLN A 15 2.93 -8.70 6.69
CA GLN A 15 2.80 -7.90 7.92
C GLN A 15 1.70 -8.44 8.85
N THR A 16 0.56 -8.87 8.31
CA THR A 16 -0.61 -9.30 9.09
C THR A 16 -0.71 -10.80 9.31
N GLY A 17 -0.03 -11.59 8.48
CA GLY A 17 -0.20 -13.05 8.40
C GLY A 17 -1.52 -13.49 7.77
N ILE A 18 -2.39 -12.57 7.32
CA ILE A 18 -3.69 -12.88 6.73
C ILE A 18 -3.50 -13.28 5.26
N ASP A 19 -4.10 -14.39 4.85
CA ASP A 19 -4.04 -14.87 3.47
C ASP A 19 -4.63 -13.80 2.52
N PRO A 20 -3.92 -13.42 1.43
CA PRO A 20 -4.37 -12.40 0.49
C PRO A 20 -5.72 -12.72 -0.14
N LYS A 21 -6.12 -14.00 -0.20
CA LYS A 21 -7.45 -14.41 -0.67
C LYS A 21 -8.58 -14.06 0.29
N GLN A 22 -8.26 -13.83 1.56
CA GLN A 22 -9.21 -13.41 2.61
C GLN A 22 -9.29 -11.89 2.73
N ILE A 23 -8.41 -11.16 2.04
CA ILE A 23 -8.35 -9.71 2.06
C ILE A 23 -9.14 -9.17 0.87
N THR A 24 -10.14 -8.34 1.15
CA THR A 24 -10.84 -7.61 0.09
C THR A 24 -10.13 -6.28 -0.19
N PRO A 25 -10.03 -5.84 -1.46
CA PRO A 25 -9.31 -4.61 -1.81
C PRO A 25 -9.87 -3.34 -1.17
N ASN A 26 -11.17 -3.35 -0.87
CA ASN A 26 -11.90 -2.27 -0.21
C ASN A 26 -11.78 -2.28 1.32
N ARG A 27 -11.22 -3.35 1.91
CA ARG A 27 -11.10 -3.47 3.37
C ARG A 27 -10.02 -2.54 3.87
N LYS A 28 -10.28 -1.89 5.00
CA LYS A 28 -9.31 -0.98 5.57
C LYS A 28 -8.13 -1.76 6.14
N PHE A 29 -6.95 -1.19 6.03
CA PHE A 29 -5.74 -1.72 6.65
C PHE A 29 -5.86 -1.78 8.18
N GLU A 30 -6.53 -0.80 8.78
CA GLU A 30 -6.86 -0.81 10.21
C GLU A 30 -7.71 -2.04 10.61
N ASP A 31 -8.66 -2.46 9.74
CA ASP A 31 -9.49 -3.68 9.96
C ASP A 31 -8.71 -4.99 9.76
N LEU A 32 -7.51 -4.91 9.19
CA LEU A 32 -6.55 -6.01 9.02
C LEU A 32 -5.46 -5.99 10.09
N ASN A 33 -5.57 -5.10 11.08
CA ASN A 33 -4.62 -4.95 12.17
C ASN A 33 -3.22 -4.52 11.67
N LEU A 34 -3.18 -3.68 10.63
CA LEU A 34 -1.97 -3.00 10.17
C LEU A 34 -1.77 -1.70 10.95
N ASP A 35 -0.62 -1.60 11.59
CA ASP A 35 -0.17 -0.39 12.29
C ASP A 35 0.42 0.65 11.33
N SER A 36 0.69 1.87 11.84
CA SER A 36 1.26 2.98 11.06
C SER A 36 2.60 2.61 10.45
N VAL A 37 3.45 2.01 11.27
CA VAL A 37 4.79 1.60 10.88
C VAL A 37 4.70 0.59 9.74
N ALA A 38 3.77 -0.35 9.83
CA ALA A 38 3.54 -1.37 8.81
C ALA A 38 3.11 -0.72 7.48
N ILE A 39 2.22 0.27 7.51
CA ILE A 39 1.80 1.01 6.30
C ILE A 39 2.97 1.81 5.71
N VAL A 40 3.81 2.45 6.53
CA VAL A 40 5.00 3.16 6.04
C VAL A 40 5.99 2.20 5.36
N GLU A 41 6.26 1.05 5.97
CA GLU A 41 7.11 0.00 5.37
C GLU A 41 6.52 -0.56 4.07
N LEU A 42 5.20 -0.71 4.02
CA LEU A 42 4.46 -1.16 2.83
C LEU A 42 4.67 -0.19 1.68
N VAL A 43 4.49 1.11 1.94
CA VAL A 43 4.69 2.18 0.96
C VAL A 43 6.14 2.17 0.46
N PHE A 44 7.13 2.14 1.36
CA PHE A 44 8.55 2.10 0.99
C PHE A 44 8.90 0.88 0.13
N SER A 45 8.40 -0.30 0.51
CA SER A 45 8.60 -1.54 -0.26
C SER A 45 8.03 -1.44 -1.68
N LEU A 46 6.90 -0.74 -1.84
CA LEU A 46 6.26 -0.53 -3.14
C LEU A 46 7.03 0.50 -3.97
N GLU A 47 7.53 1.57 -3.37
CA GLU A 47 8.43 2.52 -4.03
C GLU A 47 9.65 1.82 -4.62
N GLU A 48 10.36 1.00 -3.83
CA GLU A 48 11.51 0.25 -4.30
C GLU A 48 11.12 -0.82 -5.35
N THR A 49 9.96 -1.45 -5.21
CA THR A 49 9.51 -2.50 -6.14
C THR A 49 9.15 -1.92 -7.52
N PHE A 50 8.53 -0.75 -7.54
CA PHE A 50 8.02 -0.13 -8.75
C PHE A 50 8.91 1.00 -9.28
N ASP A 51 10.04 1.27 -8.62
CA ASP A 51 10.95 2.39 -8.92
C ASP A 51 10.21 3.73 -9.00
N ILE A 52 9.33 3.99 -8.03
CA ILE A 52 8.53 5.22 -7.92
C ILE A 52 8.85 5.96 -6.64
N SER A 53 8.46 7.24 -6.59
CA SER A 53 8.49 8.06 -5.38
C SER A 53 7.09 8.58 -5.09
N ILE A 54 6.55 8.17 -3.96
CA ILE A 54 5.27 8.61 -3.42
C ILE A 54 5.57 9.82 -2.53
N PRO A 55 4.94 10.98 -2.76
CA PRO A 55 5.24 12.22 -2.04
C PRO A 55 4.60 12.23 -0.64
N PHE A 56 5.03 11.33 0.24
CA PHE A 56 4.66 11.32 1.66
C PHE A 56 5.77 11.86 2.57
N GLU A 57 6.90 12.31 2.00
CA GLU A 57 7.99 12.91 2.74
C GLU A 57 7.50 14.17 3.48
N GLY A 58 7.52 14.12 4.82
CA GLY A 58 7.01 15.19 5.68
C GLY A 58 5.54 15.05 6.11
N LEU A 59 4.84 13.99 5.66
CA LEU A 59 3.55 13.62 6.25
C LEU A 59 3.78 12.84 7.54
N ASP A 60 2.97 13.13 8.55
CA ASP A 60 2.91 12.29 9.76
C ASP A 60 2.37 10.90 9.42
N GLU A 61 2.80 9.89 10.18
CA GLU A 61 2.31 8.51 10.06
C GLU A 61 0.78 8.41 10.07
N SER A 62 0.11 9.30 10.79
CA SER A 62 -1.35 9.38 10.88
C SER A 62 -2.00 9.94 9.61
N GLU A 63 -1.32 10.84 8.91
CA GLU A 63 -1.79 11.35 7.61
C GLU A 63 -1.61 10.28 6.53
N ILE A 64 -0.48 9.58 6.54
CA ILE A 64 -0.22 8.43 5.64
C ILE A 64 -1.34 7.39 5.77
N LYS A 65 -1.78 7.04 6.99
CA LYS A 65 -2.94 6.15 7.21
C LYS A 65 -4.24 6.65 6.61
N LYS A 66 -4.49 7.95 6.66
CA LYS A 66 -5.73 8.55 6.14
C LYS A 66 -5.76 8.53 4.62
N HIS A 67 -4.60 8.72 3.98
CA HIS A 67 -4.46 8.69 2.53
C HIS A 67 -4.41 7.25 2.00
N PHE A 68 -3.70 6.35 2.69
CA PHE A 68 -3.53 4.95 2.32
C PHE A 68 -4.23 4.05 3.32
N TYR A 69 -5.56 4.00 3.22
CA TYR A 69 -6.40 3.25 4.16
C TYR A 69 -6.82 1.87 3.64
N ASN A 70 -6.69 1.56 2.34
CA ASN A 70 -7.01 0.24 1.77
C ASN A 70 -6.14 -0.10 0.56
N VAL A 71 -6.20 -1.35 0.11
CA VAL A 71 -5.40 -1.88 -1.01
C VAL A 71 -5.68 -1.12 -2.29
N SER A 72 -6.95 -0.88 -2.62
CA SER A 72 -7.34 -0.19 -3.85
C SER A 72 -6.78 1.23 -3.91
N SER A 73 -6.89 2.00 -2.84
CA SER A 73 -6.41 3.39 -2.80
C SER A 73 -4.90 3.47 -2.99
N LEU A 74 -4.16 2.56 -2.37
CA LEU A 74 -2.71 2.48 -2.53
C LEU A 74 -2.33 2.03 -3.93
N ALA A 75 -2.99 0.98 -4.45
CA ALA A 75 -2.73 0.46 -5.78
C ALA A 75 -3.06 1.46 -6.89
N ASP A 76 -4.17 2.19 -6.77
CA ASP A 76 -4.56 3.25 -7.70
C ASP A 76 -3.56 4.41 -7.67
N HIS A 77 -3.07 4.79 -6.49
CA HIS A 77 -2.06 5.85 -6.37
C HIS A 77 -0.75 5.47 -7.06
N ILE A 78 -0.27 4.24 -6.83
CA ILE A 78 0.92 3.70 -7.49
C ILE A 78 0.72 3.64 -9.00
N LYS A 79 -0.46 3.21 -9.46
CA LYS A 79 -0.81 3.14 -10.87
C LYS A 79 -0.81 4.52 -11.53
N ASP A 80 -1.35 5.53 -10.86
CA ASP A 80 -1.32 6.92 -11.34
C ASP A 80 0.12 7.45 -11.45
N LEU A 81 0.96 7.18 -10.46
CA LEU A 81 2.38 7.55 -10.49
C LEU A 81 3.14 6.85 -11.61
N LEU A 82 2.94 5.55 -11.79
CA LEU A 82 3.53 4.78 -12.88
C LEU A 82 3.08 5.28 -14.27
N GLN A 83 1.82 5.70 -14.41
CA GLN A 83 1.32 6.29 -15.65
C GLN A 83 1.85 7.70 -15.91
N LYS A 84 2.12 8.48 -14.86
CA LYS A 84 2.70 9.83 -14.97
C LYS A 84 4.20 9.81 -15.25
N ASN A 85 4.89 8.75 -14.83
CA ASN A 85 6.33 8.56 -15.04
C ASN A 85 6.65 7.74 -16.31
N ALA A 86 5.66 7.41 -17.13
CA ALA A 86 5.80 6.64 -18.38
C ALA A 86 5.94 7.52 -19.64
#